data_AF-A0A968XHZ2-F1
#
_entry.id   AF-A0A968XHZ2-F1
#
_cell.length_a   1.000
_cell.length_b   1.000
_cell.length_c   1.000
_cell.angle_alpha   90.00
_cell.angle_beta   90.00
_cell.angle_gamma   90.00
#
_symmetry.space_group_name_H-M   'P 1'
#
loop_
_entity.id
_entity.type
_entity.pdbx_description
1 polymer ?
#
loop_
_entity_poly.entity_id
_entity_poly.type
_entity_poly.pdbx_seq_one_letter_code
_entity_poly.pdbx_strand_id
1 'polypeptide(L)'
;MDISHRQTKLGTPKSWWDRRARVSANINQAYTLFLLISDVYFRLTAGHPDKGGKQFRAGARDIALIISATLILMIPAWIASPLVRDSFWIDFVWADQFSTQLRDGTLYPRWLPESHNGLGAPVFYFYPPLAFYLAGTLSLLGLSTYWSVIATFGIAMAGSGIAMLYWLKDWTRRPLVGALLYIAAPYHMVDFYSRGALAEYCAYAILPLVALGIRRAAGRRQFEMLAISYAALIMTHLPAALLTTLFFIIPYCLFLTSRNRDAFLPSASWWSVWYRARFDILAADDCVAAPCRARNHGDATRSSGIELEFAHAVTLASG
;
A
#
# COMPACT_ATOMS: atom_id res chain seq x y z
N MET A 1 -5.53 -70.31 -15.13
CA MET A 1 -5.83 -69.20 -14.19
C MET A 1 -5.31 -67.94 -14.83
N ASP A 2 -6.24 -67.13 -15.32
CA ASP A 2 -6.02 -66.04 -16.28
C ASP A 2 -5.88 -64.69 -15.54
N ILE A 3 -4.80 -63.96 -15.82
CA ILE A 3 -4.44 -62.67 -15.18
C ILE A 3 -4.91 -61.56 -16.12
N SER A 4 -6.23 -61.37 -16.23
CA SER A 4 -6.81 -60.42 -17.18
C SER A 4 -8.06 -59.72 -16.65
N HIS A 5 -8.07 -59.20 -15.41
CA HIS A 5 -9.22 -58.41 -14.95
C HIS A 5 -8.92 -57.33 -13.88
N ARG A 6 -7.93 -56.46 -14.11
CA ARG A 6 -7.79 -55.25 -13.28
C ARG A 6 -7.16 -54.02 -13.94
N GLN A 7 -7.52 -53.73 -15.18
CA GLN A 7 -7.40 -52.38 -15.73
C GLN A 7 -8.70 -52.01 -16.43
N THR A 8 -9.43 -51.05 -15.87
CA THR A 8 -10.31 -50.07 -16.58
C THR A 8 -11.21 -49.37 -15.57
N LYS A 9 -10.69 -48.31 -14.95
CA LYS A 9 -11.47 -47.12 -14.51
C LYS A 9 -10.57 -45.92 -14.15
N LEU A 10 -9.42 -45.81 -14.82
CA LEU A 10 -8.71 -44.53 -14.91
C LEU A 10 -9.29 -43.81 -16.12
N GLY A 11 -10.08 -42.76 -15.87
CA GLY A 11 -10.59 -41.89 -16.92
C GLY A 11 -9.45 -41.41 -17.80
N THR A 12 -9.72 -41.27 -19.10
CA THR A 12 -8.74 -40.80 -20.09
C THR A 12 -8.01 -39.55 -19.58
N PRO A 13 -6.67 -39.50 -19.62
CA PRO A 13 -5.95 -38.29 -19.21
C PRO A 13 -6.33 -37.14 -20.15
N LYS A 14 -7.04 -36.14 -19.61
CA LYS A 14 -7.46 -34.93 -20.34
C LYS A 14 -6.26 -34.32 -21.07
N SER A 15 -6.40 -34.13 -22.38
CA SER A 15 -5.32 -33.66 -23.24
C SER A 15 -4.81 -32.29 -22.76
N TRP A 16 -3.55 -31.98 -23.03
CA TRP A 16 -2.98 -30.66 -22.75
C TRP A 16 -3.82 -29.52 -23.37
N TRP A 17 -4.40 -29.77 -24.55
CA TRP A 17 -5.30 -28.88 -25.27
C TRP A 17 -6.60 -28.59 -24.50
N ASP A 18 -7.21 -29.61 -23.87
CA ASP A 18 -8.42 -29.42 -23.05
C ASP A 18 -8.15 -28.60 -21.78
N ARG A 19 -6.94 -28.69 -21.22
CA ARG A 19 -6.51 -27.84 -20.10
C ARG A 19 -6.28 -26.40 -20.56
N ARG A 20 -5.62 -26.20 -21.70
CA ARG A 20 -5.39 -24.87 -22.29
C ARG A 20 -6.70 -24.17 -22.65
N ALA A 21 -7.65 -24.88 -23.26
CA ALA A 21 -8.95 -24.33 -23.64
C ALA A 21 -9.78 -23.87 -22.41
N ARG A 22 -9.75 -24.63 -21.31
CA ARG A 22 -10.37 -24.23 -20.04
C ARG A 22 -9.69 -23.03 -19.41
N VAL A 23 -8.36 -22.98 -19.42
CA VAL A 23 -7.60 -21.82 -18.91
C VAL A 23 -7.93 -20.57 -19.75
N SER A 24 -7.97 -20.67 -21.08
CA SER A 24 -8.35 -19.53 -21.94
C SER A 24 -9.80 -19.10 -21.77
N ALA A 25 -10.73 -20.03 -21.56
CA ALA A 25 -12.14 -19.71 -21.31
C ALA A 25 -12.32 -19.00 -19.95
N ASN A 26 -11.63 -19.46 -18.91
CA ASN A 26 -11.63 -18.83 -17.59
C ASN A 26 -10.99 -17.43 -17.63
N ILE A 27 -9.91 -17.26 -18.40
CA ILE A 27 -9.27 -15.97 -18.63
C ILE A 27 -10.25 -15.01 -19.32
N ASN A 28 -10.90 -15.43 -20.40
CA ASN A 28 -11.86 -14.58 -21.13
C ASN A 28 -13.09 -14.21 -20.29
N GLN A 29 -13.58 -15.12 -19.44
CA GLN A 29 -14.64 -14.82 -18.48
C GLN A 29 -14.20 -13.81 -17.42
N ALA A 30 -12.99 -13.95 -16.87
CA ALA A 30 -12.43 -13.00 -15.92
C ALA A 30 -12.23 -11.60 -16.55
N TYR A 31 -11.76 -11.54 -17.81
CA TYR A 31 -11.63 -10.28 -18.55
C TYR A 31 -12.99 -9.64 -18.83
N THR A 32 -13.98 -10.41 -19.24
CA THR A 32 -15.33 -9.89 -19.52
C THR A 32 -15.98 -9.36 -18.23
N LEU A 33 -15.82 -10.08 -17.12
CA LEU A 33 -16.29 -9.64 -15.80
C LEU A 33 -15.54 -8.39 -15.34
N PHE A 34 -14.22 -8.32 -15.53
CA PHE A 34 -13.41 -7.14 -15.22
C PHE A 34 -13.85 -5.92 -16.04
N LEU A 35 -14.11 -6.08 -17.34
CA LEU A 35 -14.57 -5.00 -18.22
C LEU A 35 -15.99 -4.54 -17.85
N LEU A 36 -16.90 -5.46 -17.54
CA LEU A 36 -18.25 -5.14 -17.08
C LEU A 36 -18.22 -4.39 -15.75
N ILE A 37 -17.44 -4.87 -14.78
CA ILE A 37 -17.26 -4.22 -13.49
C ILE A 37 -16.63 -2.83 -13.70
N SER A 38 -15.65 -2.70 -14.58
CA SER A 38 -14.99 -1.43 -14.89
C SER A 38 -15.92 -0.43 -15.58
N ASP A 39 -16.76 -0.87 -16.53
CA ASP A 39 -17.75 -0.01 -17.21
C ASP A 39 -18.85 0.44 -16.24
N VAL A 40 -19.38 -0.48 -15.43
CA VAL A 40 -20.36 -0.15 -14.38
C VAL A 40 -19.73 0.81 -13.36
N TYR A 41 -18.50 0.54 -12.92
CA TYR A 41 -17.77 1.41 -12.01
C TYR A 41 -17.54 2.80 -12.60
N PHE A 42 -17.11 2.88 -13.87
CA PHE A 42 -16.90 4.14 -14.57
C PHE A 42 -18.21 4.92 -14.72
N ARG A 43 -19.30 4.28 -15.13
CA ARG A 43 -20.62 4.94 -15.26
C ARG A 43 -21.18 5.40 -13.91
N LEU A 44 -20.98 4.64 -12.85
CA LEU A 44 -21.44 4.99 -11.51
C LEU A 44 -20.61 6.11 -10.86
N THR A 45 -19.34 6.24 -11.25
CA THR A 45 -18.42 7.25 -10.74
C THR A 45 -18.16 8.41 -11.71
N ALA A 46 -18.71 8.39 -12.91
CA ALA A 46 -18.52 9.49 -13.87
C ALA A 46 -19.13 10.81 -13.34
N GLY A 47 -18.29 11.83 -13.23
CA GLY A 47 -18.70 13.21 -12.94
C GLY A 47 -17.62 13.98 -12.21
N HIS A 48 -17.03 15.00 -12.82
CA HIS A 48 -16.05 15.85 -12.13
C HIS A 48 -16.72 16.65 -11.00
N PRO A 49 -16.13 16.68 -9.79
CA PRO A 49 -16.57 17.58 -8.74
C PRO A 49 -16.38 19.04 -9.20
N ASP A 50 -17.32 19.92 -8.82
CA ASP A 50 -17.23 21.34 -9.14
C ASP A 50 -16.02 21.96 -8.43
N LYS A 51 -15.31 22.88 -9.09
CA LYS A 51 -14.07 23.53 -8.63
C LYS A 51 -14.25 24.51 -7.45
N GLY A 52 -15.19 24.25 -6.54
CA GLY A 52 -15.47 25.06 -5.36
C GLY A 52 -14.57 24.66 -4.19
N GLY A 53 -13.58 25.49 -3.86
CA GLY A 53 -12.53 25.26 -2.86
C GLY A 53 -12.96 25.22 -1.39
N LYS A 54 -13.90 24.33 -1.02
CA LYS A 54 -14.11 23.96 0.39
C LYS A 54 -13.39 22.65 0.69
N GLN A 55 -12.50 22.64 1.69
CA GLN A 55 -11.89 21.42 2.21
C GLN A 55 -12.99 20.49 2.76
N PHE A 56 -13.36 19.48 1.98
CA PHE A 56 -14.40 18.53 2.37
C PHE A 56 -13.86 17.53 3.43
N ARG A 57 -14.56 17.43 4.57
CA ARG A 57 -14.37 16.35 5.56
C ARG A 57 -15.39 15.25 5.27
N ALA A 58 -14.98 13.97 5.33
CA ALA A 58 -15.95 12.89 5.20
C ALA A 58 -17.07 13.06 6.23
N GLY A 59 -18.32 12.95 5.79
CA GLY A 59 -19.44 12.95 6.73
C GLY A 59 -19.35 11.71 7.60
N ALA A 60 -19.62 11.85 8.90
CA ALA A 60 -19.68 10.69 9.82
C ALA A 60 -20.61 9.59 9.29
N ARG A 61 -21.67 9.98 8.55
CA ARG A 61 -22.57 9.07 7.83
C ARG A 61 -21.84 8.18 6.82
N ASP A 62 -20.97 8.71 5.98
CA ASP A 62 -20.28 7.93 4.94
C ASP A 62 -19.34 6.91 5.57
N ILE A 63 -18.60 7.33 6.60
CA ILE A 63 -17.72 6.45 7.37
C ILE A 63 -18.54 5.35 8.05
N ALA A 64 -19.65 5.70 8.70
CA ALA A 64 -20.52 4.72 9.34
C ALA A 64 -21.08 3.72 8.32
N LEU A 65 -21.47 4.15 7.12
CA LEU A 65 -21.94 3.25 6.06
C LEU A 65 -20.84 2.30 5.58
N ILE A 66 -19.60 2.77 5.43
CA ILE A 66 -18.45 1.92 5.08
C ILE A 66 -18.20 0.88 6.17
N ILE A 67 -18.17 1.31 7.44
CA ILE A 67 -17.99 0.39 8.58
C ILE A 67 -19.11 -0.64 8.62
N SER A 68 -20.37 -0.22 8.50
CA SER A 68 -21.51 -1.14 8.46
C SER A 68 -21.42 -2.13 7.31
N ALA A 69 -21.03 -1.68 6.12
CA ALA A 69 -20.84 -2.55 4.97
C ALA A 69 -19.69 -3.55 5.20
N THR A 70 -18.56 -3.12 5.78
CA THR A 70 -17.48 -4.02 6.20
C THR A 70 -17.99 -5.07 7.18
N LEU A 71 -18.70 -4.68 8.25
CA LEU A 71 -19.25 -5.62 9.23
C LEU A 71 -20.19 -6.64 8.56
N ILE A 72 -21.07 -6.19 7.67
CA ILE A 72 -21.96 -7.06 6.88
C ILE A 72 -21.15 -8.05 6.03
N LEU A 73 -20.13 -7.55 5.33
CA LEU A 73 -19.24 -8.38 4.52
C LEU A 73 -18.40 -9.35 5.35
N MET A 74 -18.25 -9.13 6.67
CA MET A 74 -17.54 -10.04 7.58
C MET A 74 -18.47 -11.07 8.26
N ILE A 75 -19.79 -10.89 8.23
CA ILE A 75 -20.76 -11.79 8.89
C ILE A 75 -20.52 -13.27 8.56
N PRO A 76 -20.30 -13.67 7.28
CA PRO A 76 -20.04 -15.07 6.97
C PRO A 76 -18.86 -15.66 7.74
N ALA A 77 -17.78 -14.88 7.95
CA ALA A 77 -16.59 -15.30 8.70
C ALA A 77 -16.82 -15.43 10.23
N TRP A 78 -17.90 -14.85 10.75
CA TRP A 78 -18.28 -14.96 12.16
C TRP A 78 -19.22 -16.14 12.41
N ILE A 79 -20.11 -16.44 11.44
CA ILE A 79 -21.07 -17.55 11.54
C ILE A 79 -20.39 -18.87 11.22
N ALA A 80 -19.56 -18.88 10.18
CA ALA A 80 -18.76 -20.02 9.80
C ALA A 80 -17.31 -19.56 9.69
N SER A 81 -16.37 -20.36 10.19
CA SER A 81 -14.98 -20.13 9.82
C SER A 81 -14.92 -20.07 8.28
N PRO A 82 -14.29 -19.05 7.67
CA PRO A 82 -14.11 -19.01 6.23
C PRO A 82 -13.59 -20.37 5.74
N LEU A 83 -13.78 -20.73 4.48
CA LEU A 83 -13.14 -21.93 3.95
C LEU A 83 -11.64 -21.63 3.84
N VAL A 84 -10.97 -21.78 4.98
CA VAL A 84 -9.66 -21.23 5.18
C VAL A 84 -8.63 -22.15 4.53
N ARG A 85 -8.29 -21.85 3.27
CA ARG A 85 -7.39 -22.63 2.43
C ARG A 85 -6.23 -21.75 1.97
N ASP A 86 -5.22 -22.35 1.37
CA ASP A 86 -4.01 -21.67 0.90
C ASP A 86 -3.19 -20.96 2.01
N SER A 87 -3.13 -19.62 2.00
CA SER A 87 -2.13 -18.84 2.74
C SER A 87 -2.48 -18.67 4.21
N PHE A 88 -3.76 -18.64 4.56
CA PHE A 88 -4.16 -18.34 5.93
C PHE A 88 -3.61 -19.31 6.96
N TRP A 89 -3.51 -20.62 6.68
CA TRP A 89 -3.02 -21.57 7.69
C TRP A 89 -1.58 -21.21 8.11
N ILE A 90 -0.76 -20.80 7.15
CA ILE A 90 0.59 -20.31 7.37
C ILE A 90 0.55 -18.98 8.12
N ASP A 91 -0.24 -18.02 7.66
CA ASP A 91 -0.35 -16.69 8.28
C ASP A 91 -0.89 -16.76 9.71
N PHE A 92 -1.78 -17.71 10.01
CA PHE A 92 -2.32 -17.97 11.35
C PHE A 92 -1.21 -18.47 12.28
N VAL A 93 -0.44 -19.47 11.87
CA VAL A 93 0.69 -20.00 12.65
C VAL A 93 1.76 -18.93 12.85
N TRP A 94 2.01 -18.10 11.83
CA TRP A 94 2.95 -16.99 11.94
C TRP A 94 2.43 -15.91 12.90
N ALA A 95 1.16 -15.52 12.81
CA ALA A 95 0.55 -14.56 13.73
C ALA A 95 0.56 -15.06 15.18
N ASP A 96 0.33 -16.35 15.41
CA ASP A 96 0.40 -16.97 16.73
C ASP A 96 1.79 -16.82 17.35
N GLN A 97 2.81 -17.34 16.65
CA GLN A 97 4.20 -17.30 17.14
C GLN A 97 4.76 -15.87 17.21
N PHE A 98 4.35 -14.99 16.29
CA PHE A 98 4.71 -13.57 16.33
C PHE A 98 4.13 -12.90 17.59
N SER A 99 2.87 -13.17 17.90
CA SER A 99 2.21 -12.68 19.12
C SER A 99 2.88 -13.20 20.38
N THR A 100 3.25 -14.48 20.42
CA THR A 100 3.99 -15.08 21.55
C THR A 100 5.33 -14.38 21.77
N GLN A 101 6.11 -14.16 20.71
CA GLN A 101 7.38 -13.43 20.84
C GLN A 101 7.22 -11.98 21.30
N LEU A 102 6.17 -11.29 20.84
CA LEU A 102 5.86 -9.95 21.36
C LEU A 102 5.54 -9.99 22.87
N ARG A 103 4.80 -11.01 23.33
CA ARG A 103 4.50 -11.22 24.76
C ARG A 103 5.77 -11.49 25.57
N ASP A 104 6.73 -12.19 24.99
CA ASP A 104 8.04 -12.49 25.59
C ASP A 104 9.01 -11.29 25.56
N GLY A 105 8.57 -10.12 25.08
CA GLY A 105 9.37 -8.89 25.06
C GLY A 105 10.25 -8.73 23.81
N THR A 106 10.15 -9.63 22.83
CA THR A 106 10.86 -9.48 21.56
C THR A 106 10.13 -8.49 20.67
N LEU A 107 10.54 -7.22 20.70
CA LEU A 107 9.87 -6.14 19.96
C LEU A 107 9.87 -6.32 18.43
N TYR A 108 10.89 -6.98 17.88
CA TYR A 108 10.99 -7.30 16.44
C TYR A 108 11.20 -8.82 16.26
N PRO A 109 10.12 -9.62 16.32
CA PRO A 109 10.19 -11.06 16.13
C PRO A 109 10.68 -11.39 14.71
N ARG A 110 11.85 -12.03 14.62
CA ARG A 110 12.49 -12.39 13.35
C ARG A 110 12.49 -13.89 13.07
N TRP A 111 12.57 -14.67 14.13
CA TRP A 111 12.72 -16.12 14.13
C TRP A 111 11.53 -16.75 14.80
N LEU A 112 10.81 -17.64 14.13
CA LEU A 112 9.65 -18.34 14.69
C LEU A 112 10.11 -19.71 15.21
N PRO A 113 10.25 -19.93 16.54
CA PRO A 113 10.94 -21.11 17.09
C PRO A 113 10.17 -22.42 16.90
N GLU A 114 8.84 -22.40 16.95
CA GLU A 114 8.00 -23.61 16.89
C GLU A 114 7.73 -24.07 15.45
N SER A 115 8.11 -23.28 14.46
CA SER A 115 8.00 -23.66 13.04
C SER A 115 8.82 -24.91 12.74
N HIS A 116 8.35 -25.74 11.79
CA HIS A 116 9.04 -26.95 11.32
C HIS A 116 9.39 -27.95 12.44
N ASN A 117 8.44 -28.24 13.34
CA ASN A 117 8.62 -29.15 14.48
C ASN A 117 9.76 -28.71 15.42
N GLY A 118 9.85 -27.41 15.71
CA GLY A 118 10.86 -26.87 16.63
C GLY A 118 12.24 -26.60 16.02
N LEU A 119 12.44 -26.84 14.71
CA LEU A 119 13.66 -26.42 14.01
C LEU A 119 13.69 -24.89 13.77
N GLY A 120 12.53 -24.25 13.88
CA GLY A 120 12.30 -22.84 13.68
C GLY A 120 12.27 -22.37 12.23
N ALA A 121 11.98 -21.08 12.03
CA ALA A 121 11.93 -20.44 10.71
C ALA A 121 12.30 -18.95 10.75
N PRO A 122 13.19 -18.47 9.86
CA PRO A 122 13.58 -17.05 9.78
C PRO A 122 12.60 -16.20 8.96
N VAL A 123 11.30 -16.31 9.22
CA VAL A 123 10.24 -15.73 8.36
C VAL A 123 10.38 -14.21 8.21
N PHE A 124 10.46 -13.49 9.32
CA PHE A 124 10.43 -12.02 9.35
C PHE A 124 11.80 -11.36 9.13
N TYR A 125 12.79 -12.15 8.71
CA TYR A 125 13.98 -11.61 8.03
C TYR A 125 13.67 -11.22 6.57
N PHE A 126 12.78 -11.96 5.91
CA PHE A 126 12.48 -11.80 4.49
C PHE A 126 11.03 -11.34 4.24
N TYR A 127 10.13 -11.62 5.17
CA TYR A 127 8.73 -11.27 5.09
C TYR A 127 8.43 -9.99 5.87
N PRO A 128 7.72 -9.00 5.30
CA PRO A 128 7.38 -7.76 6.00
C PRO A 128 6.37 -7.97 7.14
N PRO A 129 6.66 -7.48 8.36
CA PRO A 129 5.86 -7.81 9.54
C PRO A 129 4.66 -6.89 9.82
N LEU A 130 4.37 -5.83 9.04
CA LEU A 130 3.41 -4.81 9.47
C LEU A 130 2.01 -5.35 9.75
N ALA A 131 1.52 -6.28 8.92
CA ALA A 131 0.23 -6.94 9.15
C ALA A 131 0.23 -7.80 10.42
N PHE A 132 1.36 -8.45 10.73
CA PHE A 132 1.55 -9.29 11.92
C PHE A 132 1.74 -8.47 13.18
N TYR A 133 2.27 -7.25 13.08
CA TYR A 133 2.24 -6.29 14.19
C TYR A 133 0.81 -5.90 14.56
N LEU A 134 -0.05 -5.66 13.58
CA LEU A 134 -1.45 -5.33 13.85
C LEU A 134 -2.16 -6.53 14.50
N ALA A 135 -2.05 -7.72 13.92
CA ALA A 135 -2.61 -8.94 14.51
C ALA A 135 -2.03 -9.24 15.91
N GLY A 136 -0.71 -9.11 16.07
CA GLY A 136 -0.03 -9.33 17.35
C GLY A 136 -0.45 -8.34 18.43
N THR A 137 -0.63 -7.07 18.08
CA THR A 137 -1.15 -6.05 19.02
C THR A 137 -2.57 -6.39 19.46
N LEU A 138 -3.44 -6.83 18.54
CA LEU A 138 -4.80 -7.27 18.86
C LEU A 138 -4.80 -8.50 19.79
N SER A 139 -3.87 -9.44 19.56
CA SER A 139 -3.66 -10.60 20.43
C SER A 139 -3.18 -10.19 21.84
N LEU A 140 -2.30 -9.20 21.94
CA LEU A 140 -1.87 -8.63 23.23
C LEU A 140 -3.02 -7.96 24.00
N LEU A 141 -4.01 -7.42 23.29
CA LEU A 141 -5.23 -6.86 23.87
C LEU A 141 -6.24 -7.93 24.31
N GLY A 142 -5.90 -9.22 24.20
CA GLY A 142 -6.69 -10.34 24.72
C GLY A 142 -7.54 -11.08 23.69
N LEU A 143 -7.45 -10.72 22.40
CA LEU A 143 -8.10 -11.50 21.34
C LEU A 143 -7.35 -12.82 21.13
N SER A 144 -8.07 -13.89 20.77
CA SER A 144 -7.42 -15.11 20.28
C SER A 144 -6.70 -14.84 18.96
N THR A 145 -5.74 -15.69 18.58
CA THR A 145 -5.04 -15.56 17.30
C THR A 145 -6.00 -15.49 16.12
N TYR A 146 -7.04 -16.32 16.12
CA TYR A 146 -8.08 -16.32 15.09
C TYR A 146 -8.78 -14.95 15.01
N TRP A 147 -9.31 -14.47 16.14
CA TRP A 147 -10.03 -13.20 16.16
C TRP A 147 -9.13 -12.00 15.89
N SER A 148 -7.84 -12.07 16.22
CA SER A 148 -6.85 -11.05 15.89
C SER A 148 -6.62 -10.95 14.38
N VAL A 149 -6.49 -12.09 13.70
CA VAL A 149 -6.36 -12.14 12.24
C VAL A 149 -7.65 -11.64 11.55
N ILE A 150 -8.82 -12.13 11.98
CA ILE A 150 -10.12 -11.68 11.44
C ILE A 150 -10.33 -10.17 11.66
N ALA A 151 -10.03 -9.65 12.85
CA ALA A 151 -10.11 -8.22 13.13
C ALA A 151 -9.12 -7.41 12.28
N THR A 152 -7.92 -7.95 12.00
CA THR A 152 -6.94 -7.32 11.11
C THR A 152 -7.49 -7.18 9.68
N PHE A 153 -8.11 -8.23 9.13
CA PHE A 153 -8.83 -8.15 7.85
C PHE A 153 -9.94 -7.10 7.87
N GLY A 154 -10.73 -7.03 8.94
CA GLY A 154 -11.80 -6.05 9.08
C GLY A 154 -11.31 -4.61 9.14
N ILE A 155 -10.25 -4.35 9.91
CA ILE A 155 -9.59 -3.03 10.00
C ILE A 155 -9.03 -2.63 8.64
N ALA A 156 -8.34 -3.54 7.96
CA ALA A 156 -7.82 -3.32 6.62
C ALA A 156 -8.96 -3.01 5.63
N MET A 157 -10.05 -3.79 5.64
CA MET A 157 -11.20 -3.59 4.76
C MET A 157 -11.85 -2.21 4.99
N ALA A 158 -12.17 -1.87 6.23
CA ALA A 158 -12.79 -0.58 6.57
C ALA A 158 -11.85 0.60 6.24
N GLY A 159 -10.57 0.48 6.61
CA GLY A 159 -9.54 1.48 6.30
C GLY A 159 -9.39 1.71 4.80
N SER A 160 -9.43 0.63 4.00
CA SER A 160 -9.35 0.69 2.55
C SER A 160 -10.54 1.44 1.93
N GLY A 161 -11.76 1.19 2.41
CA GLY A 161 -12.96 1.90 1.97
C GLY A 161 -12.91 3.39 2.32
N ILE A 162 -12.47 3.73 3.54
CA ILE A 162 -12.32 5.13 3.96
C ILE A 162 -11.26 5.85 3.11
N ALA A 163 -10.11 5.23 2.89
CA ALA A 163 -9.05 5.78 2.05
C ALA A 163 -9.53 5.98 0.60
N MET A 164 -10.24 4.99 0.04
CA MET A 164 -10.84 5.06 -1.29
C MET A 164 -11.89 6.17 -1.38
N LEU A 165 -12.74 6.34 -0.37
CA LEU A 165 -13.69 7.45 -0.28
C LEU A 165 -12.97 8.80 -0.37
N TYR A 166 -11.83 8.97 0.30
CA TYR A 166 -11.07 10.21 0.24
C TYR A 166 -10.42 10.47 -1.11
N TRP A 167 -9.86 9.44 -1.75
CA TRP A 167 -9.27 9.58 -3.08
C TRP A 167 -10.31 9.87 -4.16
N LEU A 168 -11.44 9.15 -4.15
CA LEU A 168 -12.49 9.29 -5.16
C LEU A 168 -13.22 10.64 -5.14
N LYS A 169 -13.22 11.34 -4.01
CA LYS A 169 -13.81 12.70 -3.94
C LYS A 169 -13.22 13.65 -4.95
N ASP A 170 -11.95 13.46 -5.31
CA ASP A 170 -11.25 14.32 -6.26
C ASP A 170 -11.57 13.95 -7.73
N TRP A 171 -12.34 12.89 -7.96
CA TRP A 171 -12.62 12.30 -9.28
C TRP A 171 -14.10 12.17 -9.61
N THR A 172 -14.96 11.95 -8.61
CA THR A 172 -16.37 11.62 -8.79
C THR A 172 -17.30 12.38 -7.84
N ARG A 173 -18.53 12.63 -8.29
CA ARG A 173 -19.65 13.09 -7.45
C ARG A 173 -20.24 11.99 -6.55
N ARG A 174 -19.89 10.72 -6.75
CA ARG A 174 -20.41 9.57 -5.97
C ARG A 174 -19.29 8.73 -5.34
N PRO A 175 -18.41 9.35 -4.51
CA PRO A 175 -17.23 8.66 -3.98
C PRO A 175 -17.58 7.52 -3.01
N LEU A 176 -18.70 7.60 -2.30
CA LEU A 176 -19.18 6.52 -1.42
C LEU A 176 -19.49 5.24 -2.20
N VAL A 177 -20.11 5.36 -3.38
CA VAL A 177 -20.43 4.18 -4.20
C VAL A 177 -19.15 3.48 -4.63
N GLY A 178 -18.15 4.22 -5.10
CA GLY A 178 -16.88 3.63 -5.48
C GLY A 178 -16.11 3.03 -4.29
N ALA A 179 -16.18 3.65 -3.11
CA ALA A 179 -15.61 3.09 -1.89
C ALA A 179 -16.27 1.77 -1.46
N LEU A 180 -17.60 1.70 -1.52
CA LEU A 180 -18.36 0.48 -1.21
C LEU A 180 -18.08 -0.63 -2.24
N LEU A 181 -18.00 -0.30 -3.53
CA LEU A 181 -17.60 -1.23 -4.58
C LEU A 181 -16.17 -1.72 -4.39
N TYR A 182 -15.28 -0.87 -3.90
CA TYR A 182 -13.89 -1.24 -3.65
C TYR A 182 -13.75 -2.25 -2.51
N ILE A 183 -14.39 -2.03 -1.36
CA ILE A 183 -14.33 -3.02 -0.26
C ILE A 183 -15.01 -4.34 -0.65
N ALA A 184 -16.01 -4.29 -1.53
CA ALA A 184 -16.72 -5.46 -2.06
C ALA A 184 -16.09 -6.02 -3.35
N ALA A 185 -14.89 -5.55 -3.75
CA ALA A 185 -14.27 -5.96 -4.99
C ALA A 185 -14.09 -7.49 -5.02
N PRO A 186 -14.36 -8.18 -6.14
CA PRO A 186 -14.36 -9.64 -6.18
C PRO A 186 -13.04 -10.25 -5.70
N TYR A 187 -11.91 -9.63 -6.05
CA TYR A 187 -10.61 -10.13 -5.61
C TYR A 187 -10.39 -9.95 -4.11
N HIS A 188 -10.87 -8.87 -3.48
CA HIS A 188 -10.83 -8.74 -2.02
C HIS A 188 -11.65 -9.86 -1.36
N MET A 189 -12.81 -10.20 -1.91
CA MET A 189 -13.62 -11.29 -1.38
C MET A 189 -12.94 -12.64 -1.57
N VAL A 190 -12.34 -12.90 -2.74
CA VAL A 190 -11.58 -14.14 -2.98
C VAL A 190 -10.37 -14.23 -2.06
N ASP A 191 -9.61 -13.15 -1.92
CA ASP A 191 -8.43 -13.11 -1.07
C ASP A 191 -8.83 -13.33 0.40
N PHE A 192 -9.84 -12.63 0.92
CA PHE A 192 -10.30 -12.83 2.29
C PHE A 192 -10.90 -14.23 2.54
N TYR A 193 -11.83 -14.68 1.70
CA TYR A 193 -12.61 -15.89 1.97
C TYR A 193 -11.96 -17.19 1.52
N SER A 194 -11.15 -17.15 0.46
CA SER A 194 -10.60 -18.36 -0.17
C SER A 194 -9.11 -18.54 0.12
N ARG A 195 -8.33 -17.45 0.09
CA ARG A 195 -6.86 -17.51 0.26
C ARG A 195 -6.41 -17.19 1.69
N GLY A 196 -7.08 -16.24 2.32
CA GLY A 196 -6.72 -15.58 3.56
C GLY A 196 -5.27 -15.12 3.61
N ALA A 197 -4.75 -14.50 2.55
CA ALA A 197 -3.39 -13.96 2.55
C ALA A 197 -3.39 -12.60 3.28
N LEU A 198 -3.03 -12.63 4.56
CA LEU A 198 -3.21 -11.51 5.49
C LEU A 198 -2.46 -10.26 5.03
N ALA A 199 -1.18 -10.41 4.67
CA ALA A 199 -0.36 -9.28 4.28
C ALA A 199 -0.71 -8.76 2.87
N GLU A 200 -1.05 -9.63 1.93
CA GLU A 200 -1.55 -9.22 0.60
C GLU A 200 -2.83 -8.37 0.75
N TYR A 201 -3.77 -8.83 1.57
CA TYR A 201 -5.01 -8.10 1.82
C TYR A 201 -4.78 -6.74 2.51
N CYS A 202 -3.90 -6.69 3.51
CA CYS A 202 -3.54 -5.43 4.17
C CYS A 202 -2.86 -4.46 3.18
N ALA A 203 -2.11 -4.98 2.21
CA ALA A 203 -1.49 -4.14 1.17
C ALA A 203 -2.54 -3.46 0.29
N TYR A 204 -3.66 -4.14 -0.02
CA TYR A 204 -4.78 -3.50 -0.72
C TYR A 204 -5.37 -2.33 0.07
N ALA A 205 -5.39 -2.41 1.40
CA ALA A 205 -5.85 -1.29 2.22
C ALA A 205 -5.01 -0.01 2.08
N ILE A 206 -3.75 -0.15 1.68
CA ILE A 206 -2.79 0.93 1.56
C ILE A 206 -2.83 1.56 0.15
N LEU A 207 -3.28 0.85 -0.88
CA LEU A 207 -3.28 1.35 -2.27
C LEU A 207 -4.03 2.68 -2.45
N PRO A 208 -5.25 2.87 -1.88
CA PRO A 208 -5.94 4.14 -2.02
C PRO A 208 -5.25 5.29 -1.27
N LEU A 209 -4.49 5.00 -0.20
CA LEU A 209 -3.67 6.00 0.49
C LEU A 209 -2.47 6.44 -0.36
N VAL A 210 -1.82 5.50 -1.06
CA VAL A 210 -0.76 5.81 -2.04
C VAL A 210 -1.34 6.67 -3.16
N ALA A 211 -2.51 6.29 -3.70
CA ALA A 211 -3.22 7.07 -4.73
C ALA A 211 -3.54 8.50 -4.27
N LEU A 212 -4.04 8.64 -3.03
CA LEU A 212 -4.32 9.91 -2.39
C LEU A 212 -3.05 10.75 -2.19
N GLY A 213 -1.95 10.10 -1.79
CA GLY A 213 -0.62 10.71 -1.64
C GLY A 213 -0.13 11.33 -2.92
N ILE A 214 -0.10 10.55 -4.01
CA ILE A 214 0.31 11.01 -5.34
C ILE A 214 -0.55 12.18 -5.81
N ARG A 215 -1.88 12.06 -5.70
CA ARG A 215 -2.82 13.08 -6.18
C ARG A 215 -2.65 14.43 -5.47
N ARG A 216 -2.29 14.40 -4.18
CA ARG A 216 -2.21 15.59 -3.34
C ARG A 216 -0.77 16.08 -3.14
N ALA A 217 0.23 15.47 -3.76
CA ALA A 217 1.67 15.72 -3.59
C ALA A 217 2.17 17.12 -4.05
N ALA A 218 1.39 18.18 -3.84
CA ALA A 218 1.74 19.56 -4.15
C ALA A 218 2.48 20.28 -2.98
N GLY A 219 2.67 19.63 -1.83
CA GLY A 219 3.31 20.21 -0.64
C GLY A 219 3.93 19.17 0.29
N ARG A 220 4.74 19.63 1.28
CA ARG A 220 5.53 18.76 2.18
C ARG A 220 4.68 17.69 2.89
N ARG A 221 3.57 18.09 3.51
CA ARG A 221 2.68 17.18 4.25
C ARG A 221 2.09 16.08 3.38
N GLN A 222 1.79 16.39 2.12
CA GLN A 222 1.18 15.43 1.20
C GLN A 222 2.22 14.49 0.59
N PHE A 223 3.47 14.96 0.43
CA PHE A 223 4.60 14.11 0.11
C PHE A 223 4.93 13.14 1.26
N GLU A 224 4.89 13.61 2.51
CA GLU A 224 5.03 12.75 3.70
C GLU A 224 3.98 11.64 3.73
N MET A 225 2.72 11.98 3.43
CA MET A 225 1.64 10.98 3.33
C MET A 225 1.93 9.91 2.26
N LEU A 226 2.43 10.32 1.09
CA LEU A 226 2.84 9.38 0.04
C LEU A 226 3.99 8.49 0.53
N ALA A 227 5.03 9.07 1.10
CA ALA A 227 6.20 8.35 1.60
C ALA A 227 5.82 7.35 2.70
N ILE A 228 5.01 7.76 3.68
CA ILE A 228 4.53 6.89 4.77
C ILE A 228 3.65 5.77 4.22
N SER A 229 2.73 6.07 3.31
CA SER A 229 1.86 5.05 2.71
C SER A 229 2.65 4.04 1.90
N TYR A 230 3.65 4.50 1.13
CA TYR A 230 4.48 3.61 0.33
C TYR A 230 5.44 2.78 1.20
N ALA A 231 6.00 3.37 2.27
CA ALA A 231 6.78 2.63 3.27
C ALA A 231 5.92 1.56 3.97
N ALA A 232 4.69 1.90 4.34
CA ALA A 232 3.74 0.94 4.90
C ALA A 232 3.45 -0.20 3.90
N LEU A 233 3.30 0.10 2.61
CA LEU A 233 3.07 -0.91 1.57
C LEU A 233 4.25 -1.89 1.46
N ILE A 234 5.49 -1.37 1.46
CA ILE A 234 6.72 -2.20 1.49
C ILE A 234 6.74 -3.05 2.76
N MET A 235 6.46 -2.44 3.91
CA MET A 235 6.44 -3.11 5.21
C MET A 235 5.28 -4.09 5.41
N THR A 236 4.36 -4.15 4.44
CA THR A 236 3.22 -5.07 4.46
C THR A 236 3.38 -6.21 3.46
N HIS A 237 3.68 -5.91 2.20
CA HIS A 237 3.77 -6.94 1.16
C HIS A 237 4.66 -6.50 -0.01
N LEU A 238 5.91 -6.99 -0.04
CA LEU A 238 6.91 -6.66 -1.07
C LEU A 238 6.39 -6.84 -2.52
N PRO A 239 5.75 -7.98 -2.88
CA PRO A 239 5.26 -8.17 -4.24
C PRO A 239 4.21 -7.13 -4.63
N ALA A 240 3.30 -6.77 -3.71
CA ALA A 240 2.31 -5.74 -3.97
C ALA A 240 2.99 -4.36 -4.12
N ALA A 241 4.00 -4.04 -3.31
CA ALA A 241 4.77 -2.80 -3.45
C ALA A 241 5.45 -2.69 -4.83
N LEU A 242 6.07 -3.77 -5.30
CA LEU A 242 6.70 -3.82 -6.63
C LEU A 242 5.67 -3.60 -7.74
N LEU A 243 4.59 -4.39 -7.75
CA LEU A 243 3.54 -4.29 -8.77
C LEU A 243 2.86 -2.92 -8.75
N THR A 244 2.61 -2.37 -7.56
CA THR A 244 2.04 -1.04 -7.38
C THR A 244 2.97 0.02 -7.95
N THR A 245 4.28 -0.09 -7.76
CA THR A 245 5.23 0.88 -8.31
C THR A 245 5.20 0.88 -9.83
N LEU A 246 5.33 -0.30 -10.44
CA LEU A 246 5.46 -0.44 -11.89
C LEU A 246 4.14 -0.13 -12.62
N PHE A 247 3.03 -0.64 -12.11
CA PHE A 247 1.75 -0.62 -12.84
C PHE A 247 0.77 0.43 -12.32
N PHE A 248 1.02 1.05 -11.16
CA PHE A 248 0.13 2.06 -10.60
C PHE A 248 0.82 3.41 -10.40
N ILE A 249 1.89 3.49 -9.61
CA ILE A 249 2.55 4.77 -9.26
C ILE A 249 3.12 5.45 -10.51
N ILE A 250 3.95 4.74 -11.28
CA ILE A 250 4.60 5.32 -12.47
C ILE A 250 3.54 5.82 -13.49
N PRO A 251 2.57 4.98 -13.95
CA PRO A 251 1.56 5.45 -14.89
C PRO A 251 0.68 6.57 -14.33
N TYR A 252 0.35 6.53 -13.03
CA TYR A 252 -0.52 7.55 -12.43
C TYR A 252 0.19 8.91 -12.34
N CYS A 253 1.47 8.93 -11.94
CA CYS A 253 2.28 10.15 -11.98
C CYS A 253 2.39 10.71 -13.41
N LEU A 254 2.67 9.87 -14.40
CA LEU A 254 2.73 10.29 -15.81
C LEU A 254 1.41 10.88 -16.31
N PHE A 255 0.28 10.26 -15.95
CA PHE A 255 -1.06 10.75 -16.28
C PHE A 255 -1.37 12.11 -15.63
N LEU A 256 -0.93 12.33 -14.39
CA LEU A 256 -1.12 13.62 -13.72
C LEU A 256 -0.26 14.72 -14.35
N THR A 257 1.01 14.42 -14.65
CA THR A 257 1.94 15.37 -15.29
C THR A 257 1.51 15.72 -16.72
N SER A 258 0.94 14.78 -17.47
CA SER A 258 0.44 15.06 -18.82
C SER A 258 -0.77 15.99 -18.83
N ARG A 259 -1.57 15.98 -17.75
CA ARG A 259 -2.76 16.83 -17.60
C ARG A 259 -2.47 18.18 -16.95
N ASN A 260 -1.39 18.27 -16.17
CA ASN A 260 -0.92 19.50 -15.54
C ASN A 260 0.60 19.42 -15.34
N ARG A 261 1.37 20.05 -16.25
CA ARG A 261 2.85 19.99 -16.23
C ARG A 261 3.44 20.52 -14.92
N ASP A 262 2.77 21.47 -14.27
CA ASP A 262 3.23 22.10 -13.03
C ASP A 262 2.89 21.28 -11.77
N ALA A 263 2.09 20.21 -11.88
CA ALA A 263 1.64 19.42 -10.72
C ALA A 263 2.73 18.51 -10.13
N PHE A 264 3.76 18.18 -10.93
CA PHE A 264 4.83 17.25 -10.54
C PHE A 264 6.23 17.78 -10.83
N LEU A 265 6.36 18.91 -11.52
CA LEU A 265 7.59 19.67 -11.48
C LEU A 265 7.76 20.09 -10.02
N PRO A 266 8.79 19.61 -9.30
CA PRO A 266 9.11 20.18 -8.02
C PRO A 266 9.28 21.67 -8.31
N SER A 267 8.47 22.53 -7.70
CA SER A 267 8.77 23.96 -7.71
C SER A 267 10.27 24.07 -7.44
N ALA A 268 10.98 24.92 -8.17
CA ALA A 268 12.45 25.03 -8.12
C ALA A 268 13.04 25.08 -6.69
N SER A 269 12.19 25.36 -5.70
CA SER A 269 12.41 25.15 -4.27
C SER A 269 12.90 23.74 -3.85
N TRP A 270 12.48 22.62 -4.44
CA TRP A 270 12.95 21.28 -4.01
C TRP A 270 14.40 21.02 -4.40
N TRP A 271 14.80 21.45 -5.61
CA TRP A 271 16.21 21.49 -5.98
C TRP A 271 16.98 22.35 -4.99
N SER A 272 16.46 23.52 -4.61
CA SER A 272 17.14 24.38 -3.63
C SER A 272 17.23 23.77 -2.23
N VAL A 273 16.27 22.95 -1.80
CA VAL A 273 16.32 22.24 -0.49
C VAL A 273 17.32 21.09 -0.54
N TRP A 274 17.34 20.31 -1.63
CA TRP A 274 18.32 19.22 -1.82
C TRP A 274 19.75 19.77 -1.97
N TYR A 275 19.91 20.89 -2.71
CA TYR A 275 21.18 21.60 -2.82
C TYR A 275 21.60 22.21 -1.48
N ARG A 276 20.72 22.89 -0.74
CA ARG A 276 21.06 23.44 0.59
C ARG A 276 21.44 22.34 1.57
N ALA A 277 20.67 21.26 1.66
CA ALA A 277 21.01 20.12 2.52
C ALA A 277 22.35 19.47 2.14
N ARG A 278 22.69 19.39 0.84
CA ARG A 278 23.99 18.90 0.39
C ARG A 278 25.13 19.88 0.68
N PHE A 279 24.91 21.18 0.56
CA PHE A 279 25.90 22.20 0.90
C PHE A 279 26.12 22.33 2.41
N ASP A 280 25.09 22.16 3.24
CA ASP A 280 25.22 22.17 4.70
C ASP A 280 26.03 20.97 5.21
N ILE A 281 25.90 19.80 4.55
CA ILE A 281 26.70 18.60 4.85
C ILE A 281 28.16 18.81 4.42
N LEU A 282 28.41 19.41 3.24
CA LEU A 282 29.77 19.67 2.77
C LEU A 282 30.46 20.81 3.54
N ALA A 283 29.73 21.84 3.95
CA ALA A 283 30.25 22.94 4.75
C ALA A 283 30.56 22.53 6.21
N ALA A 284 29.87 21.51 6.72
CA ALA A 284 30.18 20.92 8.03
C ALA A 284 31.52 20.17 8.02
N ASP A 285 31.88 19.54 6.91
CA ASP A 285 33.17 18.85 6.75
C ASP A 285 34.35 19.84 6.62
N ASP A 286 34.13 20.99 5.97
CA ASP A 286 35.15 22.05 5.84
C ASP A 286 35.47 22.76 7.18
N CYS A 287 34.52 22.80 8.11
CA CYS A 287 34.72 23.41 9.44
C CYS A 287 35.59 22.56 10.38
N VAL A 288 35.77 21.27 10.11
CA VAL A 288 36.63 20.37 10.90
C VAL A 288 38.10 20.43 10.45
N ALA A 289 38.38 20.99 9.27
CA ALA A 289 39.72 20.99 8.66
C ALA A 289 40.52 22.30 8.80
N ALA A 290 39.94 23.39 9.32
CA ALA A 290 40.63 24.68 9.40
C ALA A 290 41.20 24.97 10.82
N PRO A 291 42.53 25.20 10.98
CA PRO A 291 43.10 25.52 12.28
C PRO A 291 42.65 26.91 12.75
N CYS A 292 42.04 26.96 13.94
CA CYS A 292 41.63 28.20 14.61
C CYS A 292 42.84 29.13 14.83
N ARG A 293 43.02 30.13 13.96
CA ARG A 293 43.82 31.32 14.24
C ARG A 293 42.90 32.45 14.69
N ALA A 294 43.02 32.83 15.96
CA ALA A 294 42.42 34.03 16.53
C ALA A 294 42.75 35.27 15.68
N ARG A 295 41.73 36.04 15.28
CA ARG A 295 41.91 37.40 14.77
C ARG A 295 41.29 38.39 15.76
N ASN A 296 42.15 39.31 16.21
CA ASN A 296 41.80 40.49 16.98
C ASN A 296 40.96 41.46 16.16
N HIS A 297 40.18 42.24 16.91
CA HIS A 297 39.34 43.37 16.49
C HIS A 297 40.02 44.36 15.54
N GLY A 298 39.22 44.87 14.59
CA GLY A 298 39.48 46.11 13.87
C GLY A 298 39.42 45.95 12.35
N ASP A 299 38.22 45.96 11.77
CA ASP A 299 37.88 46.90 10.70
C ASP A 299 36.46 46.67 10.18
N ALA A 300 35.68 47.75 10.18
CA ALA A 300 34.40 47.86 9.51
C ALA A 300 34.62 47.94 7.99
N THR A 301 33.57 47.61 7.23
CA THR A 301 33.40 47.78 5.78
C THR A 301 33.92 46.67 4.85
N ARG A 302 33.11 45.61 4.68
CA ARG A 302 32.90 44.95 3.37
C ARG A 302 31.68 44.03 3.39
N SER A 303 30.51 44.62 3.24
CA SER A 303 29.24 43.91 3.00
C SER A 303 28.66 44.36 1.65
N SER A 304 29.21 43.90 0.54
CA SER A 304 28.61 44.10 -0.80
C SER A 304 29.31 43.28 -1.91
N GLY A 305 29.61 42.00 -1.66
CA GLY A 305 30.39 41.18 -2.60
C GLY A 305 29.74 39.88 -3.08
N ILE A 306 28.62 39.43 -2.49
CA ILE A 306 28.06 38.09 -2.77
C ILE A 306 26.71 38.16 -3.51
N GLU A 307 26.02 39.30 -3.52
CA GLU A 307 24.72 39.41 -4.19
C GLU A 307 24.80 39.73 -5.70
N LEU A 308 25.96 40.15 -6.21
CA LEU A 308 26.09 40.57 -7.62
C LEU A 308 26.52 39.44 -8.58
N GLU A 309 27.07 38.32 -8.10
CA GLU A 309 27.37 37.16 -8.97
C GLU A 309 26.15 36.26 -9.19
N PHE A 310 25.12 36.32 -8.34
CA PHE A 310 23.91 35.50 -8.48
C PHE A 310 22.93 36.01 -9.55
N ALA A 311 22.97 37.30 -9.88
CA ALA A 311 22.08 37.87 -10.88
C ALA A 311 22.49 37.52 -12.32
N HIS A 312 23.77 37.21 -12.57
CA HIS A 312 24.26 36.93 -13.93
C HIS A 312 24.14 35.46 -14.35
N ALA A 313 24.06 34.53 -13.40
CA ALA A 313 23.92 33.10 -13.69
C ALA A 313 22.48 32.69 -14.07
N VAL A 314 21.46 33.47 -13.65
CA VAL A 314 20.04 33.13 -13.91
C VAL A 314 19.60 33.55 -15.32
N THR A 315 20.28 34.49 -15.98
CA THR A 315 19.90 34.95 -17.34
C THR A 315 20.46 34.06 -18.46
N LEU A 316 21.44 33.19 -18.17
CA LEU A 316 22.06 32.30 -19.17
C LEU A 316 21.39 30.92 -19.28
N ALA A 317 20.43 30.60 -18.42
CA ALA A 317 19.73 29.31 -18.41
C ALA A 317 18.34 29.34 -19.07
N SER A 318 17.96 30.45 -19.71
CA SER A 318 16.67 30.63 -20.39
C SER A 318 16.82 31.01 -21.88
N GLY A 319 17.81 30.42 -22.56
CA GLY A 319 17.95 30.42 -24.02
C GLY A 319 17.77 29.02 -24.58
#